data_AF-A0A850HUN0-F1
#
_entry.id   AF-A0A850HUN0-F1
#
_cell.length_a   1.000
_cell.length_b   1.000
_cell.length_c   1.000
_cell.angle_alpha   90.00
_cell.angle_beta   90.00
_cell.angle_gamma   90.00
#
_symmetry.space_group_name_H-M   'P 1'
#
loop_
_entity.id
_entity.type
_entity.pdbx_description
1 polymer ?
#
loop_
_entity_poly.entity_id
_entity_poly.type
_entity_poly.pdbx_seq_one_letter_code
_entity_poly.pdbx_strand_id
1 'polypeptide(L)'
;MDAALDLLRHGGSAPPDIRQKLDSLAAQFDEQYFKLSGESDATTSEALLVFRKARAAAALAFALSPDSGQLHEAMYEAIIASDDHAEAIRVADAALRARQ
;
A
#
# COMPACT_ATOMS: atom_id res chain seq x y z
N MET A 1 -1.55 1.36 11.08
CA MET A 1 -1.96 0.45 9.98
C MET A 1 -3.10 -0.45 10.42
N ASP A 2 -3.07 -1.02 11.63
CA ASP A 2 -4.10 -1.96 12.12
C ASP A 2 -5.55 -1.44 12.03
N ALA A 3 -5.79 -0.19 12.44
CA ALA A 3 -7.11 0.43 12.31
C ALA A 3 -7.63 0.50 10.86
N ALA A 4 -6.75 0.67 9.86
CA ALA A 4 -7.13 0.69 8.46
C ALA A 4 -7.48 -0.72 7.94
N LEU A 5 -6.73 -1.73 8.40
CA LEU A 5 -7.02 -3.13 8.09
C LEU A 5 -8.34 -3.59 8.71
N ASP A 6 -8.63 -3.16 9.94
CA ASP A 6 -9.88 -3.50 10.61
C ASP A 6 -11.09 -2.88 9.90
N LEU A 7 -10.96 -1.66 9.39
CA LEU A 7 -11.98 -1.01 8.55
C LEU A 7 -12.23 -1.78 7.25
N LEU A 8 -11.18 -2.20 6.56
CA LEU A 8 -11.29 -2.99 5.33
C LEU A 8 -11.95 -4.36 5.58
N ARG A 9 -11.69 -4.99 6.72
CA ARG A 9 -12.20 -6.32 7.06
C ARG A 9 -13.67 -6.32 7.46
N HIS A 10 -14.09 -5.34 8.26
CA HIS A 10 -15.43 -5.35 8.86
C HIS A 10 -16.43 -4.48 8.09
N GLY A 11 -15.96 -3.73 7.10
CA GLY A 11 -16.77 -2.79 6.35
C GLY A 11 -17.10 -1.56 7.18
N GLY A 12 -16.77 -0.38 6.67
CA GLY A 12 -17.04 0.89 7.35
C GLY A 12 -16.53 2.06 6.54
N SER A 13 -17.06 3.25 6.85
CA SER A 13 -16.45 4.49 6.37
C SER A 13 -15.23 4.77 7.25
N ALA A 14 -14.05 4.79 6.64
CA ALA A 14 -12.87 5.27 7.33
C ALA A 14 -13.07 6.75 7.70
N PRO A 15 -12.86 7.15 8.97
CA PRO A 15 -12.86 8.56 9.29
C PRO A 15 -11.76 9.25 8.45
N PRO A 16 -12.01 10.48 7.96
CA PRO A 16 -11.13 11.15 6.99
C PRO A 16 -9.67 11.28 7.45
N ASP A 17 -9.45 11.29 8.77
CA ASP A 17 -8.14 11.38 9.39
C ASP A 17 -7.27 10.14 9.17
N ILE A 18 -7.86 8.95 9.00
CA ILE A 18 -7.09 7.71 8.77
C ILE A 18 -6.45 7.73 7.39
N ARG A 19 -7.19 8.15 6.36
CA ARG A 19 -6.64 8.27 5.00
C ARG A 19 -5.51 9.31 4.96
N GLN A 20 -5.72 10.48 5.57
CA GLN A 20 -4.68 11.52 5.65
C GLN A 20 -3.42 11.06 6.40
N LYS A 21 -3.58 10.27 7.47
CA LYS A 21 -2.46 9.65 8.19
C LYS A 21 -1.70 8.65 7.31
N LEU A 22 -2.40 7.86 6.50
CA LEU A 22 -1.78 6.92 5.57
C LEU A 22 -1.05 7.65 4.42
N ASP A 23 -1.65 8.70 3.85
CA ASP A 23 -1.01 9.56 2.85
C ASP A 23 0.28 10.18 3.40
N SER A 24 0.23 10.71 4.62
CA SER A 24 1.40 11.27 5.31
C SER A 24 2.47 10.22 5.57
N LEU A 25 2.07 9.00 5.94
CA LEU A 25 3.00 7.89 6.19
C LEU A 25 3.67 7.40 4.91
N ALA A 26 2.93 7.30 3.80
CA ALA A 26 3.47 6.97 2.50
C ALA A 26 4.52 8.00 2.06
N ALA A 27 4.20 9.29 2.17
CA ALA A 27 5.13 10.37 1.82
C ALA A 27 6.41 10.36 2.68
N GLN A 28 6.29 10.09 4.00
CA GLN A 28 7.45 9.97 4.89
C GLN A 28 8.37 8.82 4.50
N PHE A 29 7.81 7.66 4.17
CA PHE A 29 8.61 6.53 3.71
C PHE A 29 9.21 6.76 2.32
N ASP A 30 8.49 7.38 1.39
CA ASP A 30 9.06 7.76 0.09
C ASP A 30 10.25 8.71 0.27
N GLU A 31 10.14 9.72 1.14
CA GLU A 31 11.25 10.63 1.45
C GLU A 31 12.45 9.88 2.05
N GLN A 32 12.20 8.96 2.99
CA GLN A 32 13.25 8.14 3.59
C GLN A 32 13.92 7.22 2.56
N TYR A 33 13.14 6.62 1.64
CA TYR A 33 13.65 5.81 0.55
C TYR A 33 14.57 6.63 -0.36
N PHE A 34 14.17 7.86 -0.73
CA PHE A 34 14.98 8.73 -1.56
C PHE A 34 16.30 9.13 -0.90
N LYS A 35 16.30 9.38 0.42
CA LYS A 35 17.54 9.64 1.18
C LYS A 35 18.47 8.43 1.13
N LEU A 36 17.96 7.25 1.48
CA LEU A 36 18.75 6.01 1.47
C LEU A 36 19.26 5.63 0.08
N SER A 37 18.48 5.90 -0.96
CA SER A 37 18.85 5.58 -2.35
C SER A 37 19.79 6.62 -2.96
N GLY A 38 19.77 7.86 -2.46
CA GLY A 38 20.71 8.91 -2.89
C GLY A 38 22.12 8.74 -2.30
N GLU A 39 22.27 7.96 -1.23
CA GLU A 39 23.53 7.69 -0.53
C GLU A 39 24.32 6.49 -1.12
N SER A 40 23.74 5.74 -2.08
CA SER A 40 24.31 4.50 -2.62
C SER A 40 23.99 4.32 -4.10
N ASP A 41 24.96 3.84 -4.89
CA ASP A 41 24.77 3.48 -6.31
C ASP A 41 23.88 2.23 -6.51
N ALA A 42 23.60 1.47 -5.44
CA ALA A 42 22.75 0.29 -5.46
C ALA A 42 21.67 0.34 -4.37
N THR A 43 20.47 -0.14 -4.69
CA THR A 43 19.36 -0.25 -3.72
C THR A 43 19.72 -1.24 -2.61
N THR A 44 19.85 -0.72 -1.39
CA THR A 44 20.12 -1.55 -0.21
C THR A 44 18.84 -2.30 0.23
N SER A 45 18.99 -3.38 0.99
CA SER A 45 17.84 -4.09 1.58
C SER A 45 17.02 -3.19 2.51
N GLU A 46 17.65 -2.21 3.15
CA GLU A 46 16.98 -1.22 3.98
C GLU A 46 16.15 -0.24 3.12
N ALA A 47 16.73 0.29 2.05
CA ALA A 47 16.00 1.15 1.11
C ALA A 47 14.79 0.40 0.52
N LEU A 48 14.98 -0.86 0.13
CA LEU A 48 13.89 -1.69 -0.39
C LEU A 48 12.78 -1.93 0.65
N LEU A 49 13.13 -2.16 1.92
CA LEU A 49 12.14 -2.31 3.00
C LEU A 49 11.34 -1.02 3.20
N VAL A 50 12.00 0.13 3.19
CA VAL A 50 11.34 1.44 3.34
C VAL A 50 10.42 1.71 2.14
N PHE A 51 10.87 1.42 0.92
CA PHE A 51 10.05 1.51 -0.28
C PHE A 51 8.78 0.66 -0.15
N ARG A 52 8.90 -0.62 0.23
CA ARG A 52 7.73 -1.50 0.41
C ARG A 52 6.76 -0.97 1.45
N LYS A 53 7.25 -0.36 2.54
CA LYS A 53 6.38 0.30 3.54
C LYS A 53 5.61 1.49 2.95
N ALA A 54 6.25 2.29 2.09
CA ALA A 54 5.58 3.39 1.40
C ALA A 54 4.43 2.87 0.51
N ARG A 55 4.71 1.85 -0.31
CA ARG A 55 3.71 1.22 -1.19
C ARG A 55 2.57 0.60 -0.38
N ALA A 56 2.87 -0.08 0.73
CA ALA A 56 1.84 -0.65 1.62
C ALA A 56 0.93 0.43 2.25
N ALA A 57 1.48 1.58 2.64
CA ALA A 57 0.69 2.70 3.16
C ALA A 57 -0.19 3.32 2.07
N ALA A 58 0.35 3.51 0.85
CA ALA A 58 -0.39 4.00 -0.31
C ALA A 58 -1.54 3.04 -0.70
N ALA A 59 -1.28 1.73 -0.71
CA ALA A 59 -2.29 0.71 -0.98
C ALA A 59 -3.51 0.84 -0.05
N LEU A 60 -3.26 1.01 1.25
CA LEU A 60 -4.33 1.22 2.23
C LEU A 60 -5.06 2.55 2.03
N ALA A 61 -4.34 3.63 1.69
CA ALA A 61 -4.95 4.94 1.45
C ALA A 61 -5.88 4.91 0.22
N PHE A 62 -5.48 4.22 -0.85
CA PHE A 62 -6.31 4.00 -2.03
C PHE A 62 -7.49 3.07 -1.74
N ALA A 63 -7.29 2.00 -0.97
CA ALA A 63 -8.37 1.07 -0.60
C ALA A 63 -9.46 1.72 0.26
N LEU A 64 -9.09 2.74 1.04
CA LEU A 64 -10.03 3.55 1.85
C LEU A 64 -10.56 4.79 1.10
N SER A 65 -10.22 4.95 -0.17
CA SER A 65 -10.73 6.06 -0.99
C SER A 65 -12.24 5.94 -1.19
N PRO A 66 -13.00 7.06 -1.13
CA PRO A 66 -14.40 7.07 -1.54
C PRO A 66 -14.56 6.89 -3.06
N ASP A 67 -13.51 7.16 -3.84
CA ASP A 67 -13.48 6.91 -5.27
C ASP A 67 -13.14 5.43 -5.54
N SER A 68 -14.15 4.64 -5.90
CA SER A 68 -13.98 3.22 -6.29
C SER A 68 -13.08 3.05 -7.51
N GLY A 69 -12.88 4.09 -8.30
CA GLY A 69 -11.90 4.13 -9.38
C GLY A 69 -10.48 3.87 -8.88
N GLN A 70 -10.15 4.14 -7.61
CA GLN A 70 -8.81 3.95 -7.02
C GLN A 70 -8.50 2.49 -6.65
N LEU A 71 -9.43 1.54 -6.81
CA LEU A 71 -9.21 0.15 -6.40
C LEU A 71 -8.01 -0.49 -7.12
N HIS A 72 -7.81 -0.17 -8.40
CA HIS A 72 -6.68 -0.70 -9.17
C HIS A 72 -5.33 -0.19 -8.65
N GLU A 73 -5.27 1.08 -8.19
CA GLU A 73 -4.08 1.64 -7.55
C GLU A 73 -3.81 0.94 -6.21
N ALA A 74 -4.85 0.71 -5.41
CA ALA A 74 -4.72 -0.06 -4.16
C ALA A 74 -4.12 -1.45 -4.40
N MET A 75 -4.57 -2.14 -5.45
CA MET A 75 -4.06 -3.46 -5.83
C MET A 75 -2.62 -3.38 -6.35
N TYR A 76 -2.32 -2.43 -7.23
CA TYR A 76 -0.98 -2.23 -7.77
C TYR A 76 0.02 -2.01 -6.63
N GLU A 77 -0.26 -1.05 -5.75
CA GLU A 77 0.60 -0.71 -4.62
C GLU A 77 0.78 -1.90 -3.64
N ALA A 78 -0.29 -2.66 -3.38
CA ALA A 78 -0.21 -3.86 -2.54
C ALA A 78 0.67 -4.95 -3.16
N ILE A 79 0.61 -5.15 -4.48
CA ILE A 79 1.45 -6.12 -5.19
C ILE A 79 2.92 -5.69 -5.13
N ILE A 80 3.22 -4.42 -5.39
CA ILE A 80 4.59 -3.89 -5.34
C ILE A 80 5.17 -3.91 -3.91
N ALA A 81 4.32 -3.76 -2.90
CA ALA A 81 4.73 -3.90 -1.50
C ALA A 81 5.08 -5.34 -1.09
N SER A 82 4.60 -6.34 -1.84
CA SER A 82 4.78 -7.76 -1.53
C SER A 82 6.20 -8.24 -1.85
N ASP A 83 6.70 -9.16 -1.03
CA ASP A 83 7.95 -9.87 -1.31
C ASP A 83 7.76 -10.97 -2.38
N ASP A 84 6.53 -11.46 -2.51
CA ASP A 84 6.11 -12.44 -3.51
C ASP A 84 4.98 -11.82 -4.38
N HIS A 85 5.39 -11.21 -5.49
CA HIS A 85 4.45 -10.58 -6.43
C HIS A 85 3.55 -11.62 -7.10
N ALA A 86 4.06 -12.84 -7.36
CA ALA A 86 3.31 -13.86 -8.07
C ALA A 86 2.14 -14.34 -7.21
N GLU A 87 2.37 -14.61 -5.92
CA GLU A 87 1.30 -15.00 -5.01
C GLU A 87 0.32 -13.85 -4.76
N ALA A 88 0.79 -12.60 -4.62
CA ALA A 88 -0.08 -11.44 -4.45
C ALA A 88 -1.04 -11.26 -5.65
N ILE A 89 -0.55 -11.42 -6.88
CA ILE A 89 -1.37 -11.41 -8.10
C ILE A 89 -2.40 -12.54 -8.07
N ARG A 90 -1.97 -13.74 -7.67
CA ARG A 90 -2.82 -14.94 -7.64
C ARG A 90 -3.99 -14.79 -6.65
N VAL A 91 -3.72 -14.22 -5.47
CA VAL A 91 -4.74 -13.92 -4.45
C VAL A 91 -5.71 -12.85 -4.96
N ALA A 92 -5.20 -11.80 -5.61
CA ALA A 92 -6.02 -10.73 -6.17
C ALA A 92 -6.96 -11.23 -7.29
N ASP A 93 -6.45 -12.04 -8.22
CA ASP A 93 -7.26 -12.65 -9.29
C ASP A 93 -8.36 -13.56 -8.71
N ALA A 94 -8.02 -14.39 -7.73
CA ALA A 94 -9.00 -15.25 -7.06
C ALA A 94 -10.12 -14.44 -6.38
N ALA A 95 -9.78 -13.34 -5.72
CA ALA A 95 -10.76 -12.47 -5.05
C ALA A 95 -11.69 -11.75 -6.05
N LEU A 96 -11.17 -11.33 -7.21
CA LEU A 96 -11.97 -10.71 -8.26
C LEU A 96 -12.94 -11.70 -8.90
N ARG A 97 -12.49 -12.93 -9.16
CA ARG A 97 -13.34 -13.99 -9.72
C ARG A 97 -14.44 -14.45 -8.78
N ALA A 98 -14.18 -14.48 -7.47
CA ALA A 98 -15.17 -14.88 -6.46
C ALA A 98 -16.34 -13.90 -6.32
N ARG A 99 -16.25 -12.70 -6.93
CA ARG A 99 -17.32 -11.68 -6.92
C ARG A 99 -18.13 -11.61 -8.22
N GLN A 100 -17.81 -12.45 -9.22
CA GLN A 100 -18.59 -12.63 -10.44
C GLN A 100 -19.60 -13.76 -10.27
#